data_AF-A0A971H075-F1
#
_entry.id   AF-A0A971H075-F1
#
_cell.length_a   1.000
_cell.length_b   1.000
_cell.length_c   1.000
_cell.angle_alpha   90.00
_cell.angle_beta   90.00
_cell.angle_gamma   90.00
#
_symmetry.space_group_name_H-M   'P 1'
#
loop_
_entity.id
_entity.type
_entity.pdbx_description
1 polymer ?
#
loop_
_entity_poly.entity_id
_entity_poly.type
_entity_poly.pdbx_seq_one_letter_code
_entity_poly.pdbx_strand_id
1 'polypeptide(L)'
;RDIKADVLKVGHHGSCTSSSEEFLRAVSPKYAVISVGYNSFYGQPDKCVLDRLNNIGATLYRTDKRGTIIVTSNGYNIKFNKKSCSYPKVKILYTSVRIKYRALHGSRSSN
;
A
#
# COMPACT_ATOMS: atom_id res chain seq x y z
N ARG A 1 18.33 4.14 2.06
CA ARG A 1 18.17 3.09 3.10
C ARG A 1 17.03 2.19 2.66
N ASP A 2 17.26 0.89 2.56
CA ASP A 2 16.18 -0.08 2.37
C ASP A 2 15.38 -0.19 3.67
N ILE A 3 14.15 0.29 3.66
CA ILE A 3 13.18 0.07 4.73
C ILE A 3 12.26 -1.05 4.26
N LYS A 4 12.13 -2.14 5.01
CA LYS A 4 11.24 -3.25 4.68
C LYS A 4 10.57 -3.75 5.95
N ALA A 5 9.30 -4.12 5.85
CA ALA A 5 8.57 -4.73 6.95
C ALA A 5 7.61 -5.80 6.44
N ASP A 6 7.39 -6.87 7.21
CA ASP A 6 6.31 -7.80 6.91
C ASP A 6 4.94 -7.26 7.35
N VAL A 7 4.92 -6.56 8.48
CA VAL A 7 3.71 -5.97 9.09
C VAL A 7 3.93 -4.48 9.31
N LEU A 8 3.08 -3.65 8.72
CA LEU A 8 3.07 -2.21 8.93
C LEU A 8 1.86 -1.81 9.78
N LYS A 9 2.10 -1.14 10.92
CA LYS A 9 1.07 -0.33 11.57
C LYS A 9 0.92 0.97 10.78
N VAL A 10 -0.24 1.16 10.17
CA VAL A 10 -0.51 2.33 9.34
C VAL A 10 -0.56 3.58 10.21
N GLY A 11 0.11 4.64 9.77
CA GLY A 11 0.17 5.91 10.49
C GLY A 11 -1.20 6.60 10.57
N HIS A 12 -1.36 7.44 11.59
CA HIS A 12 -2.50 8.36 11.77
C HIS A 12 -3.86 7.74 11.42
N HIS A 13 -4.15 6.55 11.93
CA HIS A 13 -5.45 5.88 11.74
C HIS A 13 -5.88 5.66 10.27
N GLY A 14 -4.93 5.76 9.32
CA GLY A 14 -5.20 5.68 7.89
C GLY A 14 -5.59 7.01 7.24
N SER A 15 -5.04 8.13 7.71
CA SER A 15 -5.15 9.42 7.03
C SER A 15 -4.29 9.50 5.76
N CYS A 16 -4.81 10.20 4.75
CA CYS A 16 -4.13 10.46 3.48
C CYS A 16 -2.77 11.15 3.61
N THR A 17 -2.53 11.86 4.72
CA THR A 17 -1.32 12.67 4.94
C THR A 17 -0.17 11.91 5.60
N SER A 18 -0.39 10.71 6.16
CA SER A 18 0.62 9.99 6.97
C SER A 18 1.24 8.76 6.29
N SER A 19 0.68 8.33 5.16
CA SER A 19 1.15 7.13 4.43
C SER A 19 1.16 7.40 2.94
N SER A 20 2.20 8.11 2.51
CA SER A 20 2.43 8.40 1.10
C SER A 20 2.66 7.11 0.32
N GLU A 21 2.34 7.14 -0.98
CA GLU A 21 2.55 5.98 -1.84
C GLU A 21 4.03 5.60 -1.93
N GLU A 22 4.93 6.58 -1.97
CA GLU A 22 6.38 6.37 -2.02
C GLU A 22 6.88 5.62 -0.78
N PHE A 23 6.43 6.03 0.42
CA PHE A 23 6.76 5.32 1.66
C PHE A 23 6.23 3.89 1.66
N LEU A 24 4.97 3.69 1.24
CA LEU A 24 4.36 2.36 1.21
C LEU A 24 5.02 1.43 0.19
N ARG A 25 5.47 1.97 -0.95
CA ARG A 25 6.26 1.22 -1.95
C ARG A 25 7.65 0.87 -1.44
N ALA A 26 8.31 1.78 -0.73
CA ALA A 26 9.62 1.51 -0.13
C ALA A 26 9.51 0.39 0.92
N VAL A 27 8.58 0.49 1.87
CA VAL A 27 8.38 -0.52 2.93
C VAL A 27 7.87 -1.86 2.38
N SER A 28 7.06 -1.81 1.32
CA SER A 28 6.42 -2.96 0.66
C SER A 28 5.84 -4.01 1.62
N PRO A 29 4.96 -3.62 2.57
CA PRO A 29 4.48 -4.52 3.60
C PRO A 29 3.56 -5.62 3.06
N LYS A 30 3.74 -6.85 3.57
CA LYS A 30 2.82 -7.96 3.29
C LYS A 30 1.47 -7.78 3.97
N TYR A 31 1.48 -7.23 5.19
CA TYR A 31 0.30 -6.97 6.00
C TYR A 31 0.26 -5.53 6.47
N ALA A 32 -0.92 -4.91 6.47
CA ALA A 32 -1.14 -3.57 6.97
C ALA A 32 -2.25 -3.56 8.03
N VAL A 33 -1.95 -3.00 9.20
CA VAL A 33 -2.88 -2.88 10.34
C VAL A 33 -3.25 -1.42 10.55
N ILE A 34 -4.51 -1.08 10.35
CA ILE A 34 -5.06 0.25 10.63
C ILE A 34 -5.75 0.19 11.99
N SER A 35 -5.18 0.89 12.96
CA SER A 35 -5.85 1.11 14.24
C SER A 35 -6.75 2.34 14.10
N VAL A 36 -8.07 2.13 14.13
CA VAL A 36 -9.10 3.17 13.95
C VAL A 36 -10.36 2.77 14.73
N GLY A 37 -11.12 3.74 15.21
CA GLY A 37 -12.35 3.54 15.99
C GLY A 37 -13.56 3.16 15.13
N TYR A 38 -14.53 2.47 15.74
CA TYR A 38 -15.80 2.03 15.10
C TYR A 38 -16.61 3.19 14.50
N ASN A 39 -16.63 4.32 15.22
CA ASN A 39 -17.24 5.58 14.78
C ASN A 39 -16.13 6.63 14.64
N SER A 40 -15.25 6.50 13.65
CA SER A 40 -14.31 7.58 13.38
C SER A 40 -15.10 8.82 12.95
N PHE A 41 -15.28 9.76 13.89
CA PHE A 41 -15.94 11.06 13.65
C PHE A 41 -15.27 11.85 12.52
N TYR A 42 -14.01 11.52 12.21
CA TYR A 42 -13.19 12.15 11.18
C TYR A 42 -13.22 11.41 9.84
N GLY A 43 -14.07 10.40 9.66
CA GLY A 43 -14.23 9.69 8.38
C GLY A 43 -13.10 8.72 8.04
N GLN A 44 -12.18 8.45 8.97
CA GLN A 44 -11.03 7.57 8.75
C GLN A 44 -11.43 6.09 8.82
N PRO A 45 -10.67 5.20 8.14
CA PRO A 45 -9.53 5.49 7.28
C PRO A 45 -9.95 6.05 5.92
N ASP A 46 -9.15 6.97 5.41
CA ASP A 46 -9.42 7.65 4.15
C ASP A 46 -9.32 6.66 2.98
N LYS A 47 -10.21 6.82 2.00
CA LYS A 47 -10.23 5.98 0.79
C LYS A 47 -8.86 5.94 0.10
N CYS A 48 -8.14 7.06 0.06
CA CYS A 48 -6.84 7.10 -0.62
C CYS A 48 -5.81 6.16 0.03
N VAL A 49 -5.84 5.97 1.35
CA VAL A 49 -4.91 5.06 2.05
C VAL A 49 -5.31 3.62 1.79
N LEU A 50 -6.60 3.32 1.82
CA LEU A 50 -7.10 1.99 1.45
C LEU A 50 -6.71 1.63 0.02
N ASP A 51 -6.86 2.57 -0.92
CA ASP A 51 -6.49 2.39 -2.33
C ASP A 51 -4.97 2.17 -2.46
N ARG A 52 -4.13 2.99 -1.82
CA ARG A 52 -2.66 2.83 -1.85
C ARG A 52 -2.23 1.46 -1.33
N LEU A 53 -2.75 1.05 -0.17
CA LEU A 53 -2.43 -0.25 0.44
C LEU A 53 -2.90 -1.43 -0.43
N ASN A 54 -4.06 -1.29 -1.06
CA ASN A 54 -4.58 -2.29 -1.99
C ASN A 54 -3.76 -2.36 -3.29
N ASN A 55 -3.33 -1.22 -3.82
CA ASN A 55 -2.52 -1.12 -5.05
C ASN A 55 -1.13 -1.77 -4.90
N ILE A 56 -0.54 -1.71 -3.70
CA ILE A 56 0.71 -2.42 -3.40
C ILE A 56 0.49 -3.89 -3.00
N GLY A 57 -0.76 -4.35 -2.94
CA GLY A 57 -1.12 -5.73 -2.63
C GLY A 57 -1.06 -6.12 -1.16
N ALA A 58 -1.02 -5.16 -0.24
CA ALA A 58 -0.96 -5.43 1.19
C ALA A 58 -2.27 -6.04 1.71
N THR A 59 -2.17 -7.07 2.55
CA THR A 59 -3.33 -7.65 3.22
C THR A 59 -3.77 -6.76 4.39
N LEU A 60 -4.99 -6.24 4.33
CA LEU A 60 -5.50 -5.24 5.27
C LEU A 60 -6.20 -5.85 6.49
N TYR A 61 -5.93 -5.24 7.65
CA TYR A 61 -6.62 -5.47 8.91
C TYR A 61 -7.02 -4.14 9.53
N ARG A 62 -8.24 -4.05 10.07
CA ARG A 62 -8.72 -2.84 10.76
C ARG A 62 -9.39 -3.14 12.08
N THR A 63 -9.08 -2.35 13.10
CA THR A 63 -9.63 -2.56 14.46
C THR A 63 -11.11 -2.21 14.55
N ASP A 64 -11.61 -1.25 13.76
CA ASP A 64 -13.04 -0.91 13.71
C ASP A 64 -13.90 -2.05 13.15
N LYS A 65 -13.34 -2.88 12.26
CA LYS A 65 -14.07 -4.02 11.65
C LYS A 65 -13.88 -5.33 12.39
N ARG A 66 -12.77 -5.52 13.11
CA ARG A 66 -12.39 -6.82 13.70
C ARG A 66 -12.15 -6.78 15.21
N GLY A 67 -12.28 -5.60 15.84
CA GLY A 67 -11.88 -5.38 17.23
C GLY A 67 -10.36 -5.44 17.40
N THR A 68 -9.90 -5.85 18.59
CA THR A 68 -8.47 -5.99 18.88
C THR A 68 -7.80 -7.01 17.96
N ILE A 69 -6.79 -6.54 17.22
CA ILE A 69 -5.94 -7.35 16.35
C ILE A 69 -4.62 -7.61 17.08
N ILE A 70 -4.31 -8.87 17.28
CA ILE A 70 -3.05 -9.35 17.85
C ILE A 70 -2.25 -10.00 16.73
N VAL A 71 -1.01 -9.55 16.59
CA VAL A 71 -0.04 -10.10 15.65
C VAL A 71 1.08 -10.72 16.46
N THR A 72 1.28 -12.02 16.29
CA THR A 72 2.35 -12.76 16.98
C THR A 72 3.36 -13.23 15.95
N SER A 73 4.64 -13.00 16.21
CA SER A 73 5.73 -13.51 15.39
C SER A 73 6.74 -14.27 16.24
N ASN A 74 7.35 -15.29 15.63
CA ASN A 74 8.51 -16.00 16.18
C ASN A 74 9.79 -15.75 15.36
N GLY A 75 9.82 -14.68 14.56
CA GLY A 75 10.93 -14.36 13.65
C GLY A 75 10.85 -15.05 12.28
N TYR A 76 10.10 -16.14 12.15
CA TYR A 76 9.94 -16.89 10.90
C TYR A 76 8.50 -16.86 10.39
N ASN A 77 7.54 -16.88 11.32
CA ASN A 77 6.12 -16.95 11.04
C ASN A 77 5.42 -15.73 11.65
N ILE A 78 4.32 -15.33 11.02
CA ILE A 78 3.43 -14.27 11.49
C ILE A 78 2.02 -14.84 11.55
N LYS A 79 1.38 -14.71 12.72
CA LYS A 79 0.00 -15.16 12.96
C LYS A 79 -0.86 -13.99 13.43
N PHE A 80 -2.08 -13.94 12.92
CA PHE A 80 -3.10 -12.98 13.32
C PHE A 80 -4.22 -13.72 14.04
N ASN A 81 -4.73 -13.15 15.14
CA ASN A 81 -5.90 -13.68 15.85
C ASN A 81 -7.24 -13.44 15.11
N LYS A 82 -7.24 -12.57 14.09
CA LYS A 82 -8.41 -12.22 13.29
C LYS A 82 -8.20 -12.55 11.81
N LYS A 83 -9.29 -12.65 11.06
CA LYS A 83 -9.25 -12.69 9.59
C LYS A 83 -9.05 -11.29 9.03
N SER A 84 -8.39 -11.20 7.88
CA SER A 84 -8.22 -9.93 7.15
C SER A 84 -9.56 -9.33 6.73
N CYS A 85 -9.54 -8.04 6.43
CA CYS A 85 -10.65 -7.32 5.82
C CYS A 85 -10.69 -7.61 4.31
N SER A 86 -11.88 -7.81 3.76
CA SER A 86 -12.05 -8.01 2.32
C SER A 86 -12.03 -6.66 1.63
N TYR A 87 -11.07 -6.46 0.73
CA TYR A 87 -11.01 -5.33 -0.18
C TYR A 87 -10.86 -5.87 -1.60
N PRO A 88 -11.65 -5.40 -2.57
CA PRO A 88 -11.50 -5.82 -3.96
C PRO A 88 -10.10 -5.43 -4.41
N LYS A 89 -9.26 -6.42 -4.72
CA LYS A 89 -7.92 -6.17 -5.26
C LYS A 89 -8.10 -5.47 -6.61
N VAL A 90 -7.67 -4.22 -6.70
CA VAL A 90 -7.62 -3.54 -7.99
C VAL A 90 -6.53 -4.25 -8.78
N LYS A 91 -6.95 -5.09 -9.72
CA LYS A 91 -6.05 -5.75 -10.67
C LYS A 91 -5.61 -4.67 -11.64
N ILE A 92 -4.59 -3.90 -11.30
CA ILE A 92 -4.10 -2.89 -12.23
C ILE A 92 -3.39 -3.62 -13.37
N LEU A 93 -4.12 -3.86 -14.46
CA LEU A 93 -3.59 -4.29 -15.73
C LEU A 93 -2.91 -3.07 -16.39
N TYR A 94 -1.73 -2.67 -15.91
CA TYR A 94 -0.88 -1.80 -16.72
C TYR A 94 -0.30 -2.64 -17.86
N THR A 95 -1.00 -2.72 -18.98
CA THR A 95 -0.36 -3.04 -20.26
C THR A 95 0.60 -1.89 -20.54
N SER A 96 1.90 -2.17 -20.56
CA SER A 96 2.93 -1.16 -20.76
C SER A 96 2.72 -0.49 -22.12
N VAL A 97 2.28 0.77 -22.17
CA VAL A 97 2.35 1.57 -23.39
C VAL A 97 3.79 2.05 -23.51
N ARG A 98 4.58 1.38 -24.36
CA ARG A 98 5.92 1.84 -24.72
C ARG A 98 5.81 2.82 -25.89
N ILE A 99 5.96 4.12 -25.63
CA ILE A 99 6.15 5.12 -26.68
C ILE A 99 7.64 5.13 -27.04
N LYS A 100 7.99 4.60 -28.21
CA LYS A 100 9.34 4.76 -28.78
C LYS A 100 9.38 6.11 -29.52
N TYR A 101 10.12 7.08 -29.00
CA TYR A 101 10.52 8.24 -29.79
C TYR A 101 11.74 7.87 -30.64
N ARG A 102 11.60 7.96 -31.96
CA ARG A 102 12.72 7.87 -32.90
C ARG A 102 13.29 9.28 -33.08
N ALA A 103 14.46 9.55 -32.51
CA ALA A 103 15.19 10.77 -32.86
C ALA A 103 15.63 10.67 -34.32
N LEU A 104 15.19 11.62 -35.16
CA LEU A 104 15.75 11.80 -36.49
C LEU A 104 17.09 12.52 -36.33
N HIS A 105 18.19 11.79 -36.43
CA HIS A 105 19.49 12.41 -36.64
C HIS A 105 19.56 12.86 -38.09
N GLY A 106 19.45 14.17 -38.31
CA GLY A 106 19.77 14.79 -39.58
C GLY A 106 21.28 14.79 -39.79
N SER A 107 21.75 13.92 -40.69
CA SER A 107 23.08 14.04 -41.27
C SER A 107 23.08 15.21 -42.25
N ARG A 108 23.68 16.34 -41.85
CA ARG A 108 24.11 17.38 -42.78
C ARG A 108 25.35 16.88 -43.52
N SER A 109 25.23 16.66 -44.83
CA SER A 109 26.37 16.57 -45.74
C SER A 109 26.91 17.98 -46.00
N SER A 110 28.19 18.22 -45.71
CA SER A 110 28.94 19.37 -46.18
C SER A 110 29.40 19.12 -47.62
N ASN A 111 29.14 20.07 -48.51
CA ASN A 111 29.90 20.27 -49.75
C ASN A 111 31.18 21.07 -49.44
#